data_AF-A0AAD8LZ90-F1
#
_entry.id   AF-A0AAD8LZ90-F1
#
_cell.length_a   1.000
_cell.length_b   1.000
_cell.length_c   1.000
_cell.angle_alpha   90.00
_cell.angle_beta   90.00
_cell.angle_gamma   90.00
#
_symmetry.space_group_name_H-M   'P 1'
#
loop_
_entity.id
_entity.type
_entity.pdbx_description
1 polymer ?
#
loop_
_entity_poly.entity_id
_entity_poly.type
_entity_poly.pdbx_seq_one_letter_code
_entity_poly.pdbx_strand_id
1 'polypeptide(L)'
;MLLCKLVAENGSHIFEAIGLLIGMEDVPVEKQTDFLSSLLSPLCQQIEALIANAKVQNPEESPAKIWNIQQIIMAINALSKGFSERLVTASRPAIGLMFKKTLDVLLQILVIFPKIESLRYKVTSFVHRMVDTLGASVFPYLPKALEQLLAESERLDLSVPSDALRLNLCNSGILCYSWIR
;
A
#
# COMPACT_ATOMS: atom_id res chain seq x y z
N MET A 1 3.93 -17.94 -6.86
CA MET A 1 3.45 -18.01 -8.26
C MET A 1 1.93 -18.20 -8.37
N LEU A 2 1.29 -19.06 -7.54
CA LEU A 2 -0.17 -19.26 -7.56
C LEU A 2 -0.97 -18.01 -7.14
N LEU A 3 -0.48 -17.26 -6.13
CA LEU A 3 -1.15 -16.03 -5.66
C LEU A 3 -1.15 -14.90 -6.71
N CYS A 4 -0.04 -14.70 -7.44
CA CYS A 4 0.05 -13.62 -8.45
C CYS A 4 -0.87 -13.82 -9.67
N LYS A 5 -1.23 -15.07 -10.01
CA LYS A 5 -2.16 -15.35 -11.11
C LYS A 5 -3.61 -14.99 -10.78
N LEU A 6 -4.00 -15.03 -9.50
CA LEU A 6 -5.36 -14.65 -9.10
C LEU A 6 -5.62 -13.15 -9.24
N VAL A 7 -4.59 -12.30 -9.09
CA VAL A 7 -4.73 -10.83 -9.03
C VAL A 7 -4.97 -10.17 -10.42
N ALA A 8 -4.64 -10.84 -11.52
CA ALA A 8 -4.42 -10.18 -12.82
C ALA A 8 -5.67 -9.58 -13.52
N GLU A 9 -6.89 -10.07 -13.30
CA GLU A 9 -8.10 -9.47 -13.92
C GLU A 9 -9.27 -9.25 -12.96
N ASN A 10 -9.44 -10.06 -11.91
CA ASN A 10 -10.54 -9.94 -10.92
C ASN A 10 -10.12 -10.22 -9.45
N GLY A 11 -8.82 -10.41 -9.16
CA GLY A 11 -8.40 -10.89 -7.83
C GLY A 11 -8.47 -9.84 -6.73
N SER A 12 -8.49 -8.55 -7.05
CA SER A 12 -8.73 -7.50 -6.06
C SER A 12 -10.07 -7.71 -5.35
N HIS A 13 -11.12 -8.11 -6.08
CA HIS A 13 -12.43 -8.39 -5.49
C HIS A 13 -12.42 -9.58 -4.52
N ILE A 14 -11.58 -10.59 -4.79
CA ILE A 14 -11.43 -11.74 -3.88
C ILE A 14 -10.75 -11.29 -2.58
N PHE A 15 -9.65 -10.55 -2.68
CA PHE A 15 -8.98 -10.02 -1.48
C PHE A 15 -9.86 -9.04 -0.70
N GLU A 16 -10.64 -8.22 -1.39
CA GLU A 16 -11.64 -7.34 -0.78
C GLU A 16 -12.72 -8.13 -0.05
N ALA A 17 -13.29 -9.16 -0.67
CA ALA A 17 -14.28 -10.03 -0.04
C ALA A 17 -13.71 -10.77 1.19
N ILE A 18 -12.49 -11.31 1.08
CA ILE A 18 -11.79 -11.92 2.22
C ILE A 18 -11.57 -10.90 3.33
N GLY A 19 -11.16 -9.68 2.98
CA GLY A 19 -10.99 -8.59 3.93
C GLY A 19 -12.28 -8.28 4.66
N LEU A 20 -13.39 -8.12 3.93
CA LEU A 20 -14.71 -7.86 4.49
C LEU A 20 -15.15 -8.97 5.43
N LEU A 21 -14.98 -10.24 5.05
CA LEU A 21 -15.32 -11.39 5.89
C LEU A 21 -14.49 -11.44 7.16
N ILE A 22 -13.17 -11.20 7.07
CA ILE A 22 -12.31 -11.17 8.26
C ILE A 22 -12.68 -9.97 9.14
N GLY A 23 -12.96 -8.80 8.55
CA GLY A 23 -13.23 -7.56 9.26
C GLY A 23 -14.56 -7.49 10.01
N MET A 24 -15.45 -8.48 9.86
CA MET A 24 -16.74 -8.48 10.56
C MET A 24 -16.54 -8.62 12.08
N GLU A 25 -17.24 -7.78 12.87
CA GLU A 25 -17.05 -7.71 14.33
C GLU A 25 -17.48 -8.98 15.09
N ASP A 26 -18.29 -9.85 14.48
CA ASP A 26 -18.72 -11.14 15.02
C ASP A 26 -17.65 -12.25 14.88
N VAL A 27 -16.63 -12.05 14.04
CA VAL A 27 -15.48 -12.95 13.99
C VAL A 27 -14.65 -12.78 15.28
N PRO A 28 -14.32 -13.87 16.01
CA PRO A 28 -13.46 -13.80 17.20
C PRO A 28 -12.11 -13.12 16.94
N VAL A 29 -11.60 -12.38 17.92
CA VAL A 29 -10.38 -11.56 17.79
C VAL A 29 -9.16 -12.39 17.41
N GLU A 30 -9.03 -13.56 18.01
CA GLU A 30 -7.94 -14.49 17.77
C GLU A 30 -7.97 -14.97 16.32
N LYS A 31 -9.16 -15.38 15.84
CA LYS A 31 -9.35 -15.82 14.46
C LYS A 31 -9.09 -14.72 13.44
N GLN A 32 -9.54 -13.49 13.71
CA GLN A 32 -9.23 -12.37 12.80
C GLN A 32 -7.72 -12.15 12.67
N THR A 33 -7.01 -12.19 13.79
CA THR A 33 -5.56 -11.99 13.84
C THR A 33 -4.84 -13.13 13.11
N ASP A 34 -5.25 -14.38 13.34
CA ASP A 34 -4.66 -15.55 12.68
C ASP A 34 -4.89 -15.55 11.17
N PHE A 35 -6.12 -15.27 10.72
CA PHE A 35 -6.44 -15.21 9.30
C PHE A 35 -5.72 -14.05 8.61
N LEU A 36 -5.73 -12.87 9.22
CA LEU A 36 -5.04 -11.72 8.65
C LEU A 36 -3.52 -11.95 8.59
N SER A 37 -2.92 -12.56 9.62
CA SER A 37 -1.48 -12.83 9.63
C SER A 37 -1.11 -13.86 8.57
N SER A 38 -1.93 -14.89 8.41
CA SER A 38 -1.74 -15.93 7.39
C SER A 38 -1.79 -15.38 5.95
N LEU A 39 -2.41 -14.21 5.75
CA LEU A 39 -2.44 -13.50 4.47
C LEU A 39 -1.32 -12.46 4.35
N LEU A 40 -1.16 -11.57 5.34
CA LEU A 40 -0.20 -10.46 5.27
C LEU A 40 1.25 -10.93 5.37
N SER A 41 1.56 -11.87 6.25
CA SER A 41 2.93 -12.34 6.47
C SER A 41 3.59 -12.89 5.20
N PRO A 42 3.01 -13.85 4.46
CA PRO A 42 3.65 -14.37 3.24
C PRO A 42 3.70 -13.34 2.11
N LEU A 43 2.78 -12.37 2.06
CA LEU A 43 2.81 -11.29 1.07
C LEU A 43 3.96 -10.30 1.37
N CYS A 44 4.13 -9.91 2.63
CA CYS A 44 5.23 -9.04 3.06
C CYS A 44 6.59 -9.72 2.83
N GLN A 45 6.73 -10.99 3.22
CA GLN A 45 7.96 -11.77 2.99
C GLN A 45 8.34 -11.85 1.51
N GLN A 46 7.36 -12.01 0.62
CA GLN A 46 7.61 -11.99 -0.83
C GLN A 46 8.14 -10.63 -1.30
N ILE A 47 7.59 -9.53 -0.80
CA ILE A 47 8.09 -8.18 -1.11
C ILE A 47 9.51 -7.97 -0.57
N GLU A 48 9.76 -8.35 0.68
CA GLU A 48 11.08 -8.23 1.30
C GLU A 48 12.14 -9.01 0.52
N ALA A 49 11.82 -10.22 0.07
CA ALA A 49 12.71 -11.02 -0.77
C ALA A 49 12.96 -10.35 -2.14
N LEU A 50 11.93 -9.79 -2.78
CA LEU A 50 12.07 -9.07 -4.04
C LEU A 50 12.94 -7.80 -3.88
N ILE A 51 12.76 -7.07 -2.79
CA ILE A 51 13.55 -5.88 -2.44
C ILE A 51 15.01 -6.24 -2.14
N ALA A 52 15.25 -7.29 -1.33
CA ALA A 52 16.60 -7.71 -0.96
C ALA A 52 17.41 -8.12 -2.20
N ASN A 53 16.79 -8.84 -3.13
CA ASN A 53 17.43 -9.22 -4.40
C ASN A 53 17.76 -8.01 -5.29
N ALA A 54 16.95 -6.95 -5.26
CA ALA A 54 17.18 -5.73 -6.03
C ALA A 54 18.36 -4.89 -5.50
N LYS A 55 18.66 -4.95 -4.19
CA LYS A 55 19.81 -4.25 -3.61
C LYS A 55 21.17 -4.85 -4.02
N VAL A 56 21.19 -6.12 -4.41
CA VAL A 56 22.42 -6.88 -4.69
C VAL A 56 22.75 -6.91 -6.20
N GLN A 57 21.76 -6.74 -7.08
CA GLN A 57 21.92 -6.81 -8.53
C GLN A 57 21.70 -5.44 -9.18
N ASN A 58 22.54 -5.06 -10.15
CA ASN A 58 22.38 -3.82 -10.92
C ASN A 58 20.98 -3.79 -11.57
N PRO A 59 20.24 -2.66 -11.54
CA PRO A 59 18.80 -2.62 -11.73
C PRO A 59 18.43 -2.58 -13.22
N GLU A 60 18.66 -3.67 -13.94
CA GLU A 60 17.72 -4.04 -15.00
C GLU A 60 16.57 -4.80 -14.33
N GLU A 61 15.65 -4.01 -13.79
CA GLU A 61 14.50 -4.49 -13.05
C GLU A 61 13.58 -5.24 -14.00
N SER A 62 13.68 -6.57 -13.98
CA SER A 62 12.82 -7.44 -14.79
C SER A 62 11.36 -7.01 -14.66
N PRO A 63 10.65 -6.72 -15.78
CA PRO A 63 9.24 -6.33 -15.74
C PRO A 63 8.36 -7.29 -14.94
N ALA A 64 8.72 -8.58 -14.92
CA ALA A 64 8.03 -9.60 -14.12
C ALA A 64 8.17 -9.37 -12.61
N LYS A 65 9.33 -8.91 -12.12
CA LYS A 65 9.53 -8.57 -10.70
C LYS A 65 8.66 -7.38 -10.32
N ILE A 66 8.68 -6.32 -11.12
CA ILE A 66 7.89 -5.11 -10.90
C ILE A 66 6.39 -5.43 -10.90
N TRP A 67 5.93 -6.18 -11.90
CA TRP A 67 4.56 -6.66 -11.96
C TRP A 67 4.17 -7.43 -10.69
N ASN A 68 5.00 -8.37 -10.23
CA ASN A 68 4.71 -9.14 -9.01
C ASN A 68 4.56 -8.24 -7.77
N ILE A 69 5.44 -7.24 -7.61
CA ILE A 69 5.32 -6.28 -6.51
C ILE A 69 3.99 -5.52 -6.61
N GLN A 70 3.63 -5.02 -7.80
CA GLN A 70 2.36 -4.31 -8.01
C GLN A 70 1.14 -5.17 -7.63
N GLN A 71 1.12 -6.44 -8.06
CA GLN A 71 0.02 -7.35 -7.75
C GLN A 71 -0.10 -7.60 -6.24
N ILE A 72 1.03 -7.75 -5.53
CA ILE A 72 1.01 -7.92 -4.08
C ILE A 72 0.46 -6.66 -3.39
N ILE A 73 0.92 -5.45 -3.78
CA ILE A 73 0.39 -4.20 -3.22
C ILE A 73 -1.13 -4.10 -3.46
N MET A 74 -1.59 -4.43 -4.67
CA MET A 74 -3.02 -4.41 -5.01
C MET A 74 -3.84 -5.38 -4.16
N ALA A 75 -3.33 -6.59 -3.91
CA ALA A 75 -3.98 -7.56 -3.04
C ALA A 75 -4.10 -7.05 -1.59
N ILE A 76 -3.01 -6.52 -1.03
CA ILE A 76 -3.00 -5.96 0.33
C ILE A 76 -3.94 -4.75 0.44
N ASN A 77 -3.92 -3.87 -0.56
CA ASN A 77 -4.78 -2.68 -0.59
C ASN A 77 -6.28 -3.04 -0.69
N ALA A 78 -6.62 -4.07 -1.46
CA ALA A 78 -7.98 -4.57 -1.53
C ALA A 78 -8.40 -5.25 -0.22
N LEU A 79 -7.53 -6.08 0.36
CA LEU A 79 -7.76 -6.74 1.65
C LEU A 79 -8.03 -5.74 2.78
N SER A 80 -7.29 -4.62 2.83
CA SER A 80 -7.45 -3.63 3.88
C SER A 80 -8.80 -2.89 3.83
N LYS A 81 -9.54 -2.94 2.71
CA LYS A 81 -10.90 -2.38 2.59
C LYS A 81 -11.89 -2.97 3.58
N GLY A 82 -11.66 -4.21 4.00
CA GLY A 82 -12.49 -4.88 5.00
C GLY A 82 -12.38 -4.32 6.41
N PHE A 83 -11.41 -3.45 6.69
CA PHE A 83 -11.10 -2.99 8.03
C PHE A 83 -11.37 -1.49 8.15
N SER A 84 -12.23 -1.12 9.10
CA SER A 84 -12.54 0.28 9.43
C SER A 84 -11.55 0.85 10.45
N GLU A 85 -11.43 2.19 10.47
CA GLU A 85 -10.64 2.88 11.49
C GLU A 85 -11.02 2.46 12.90
N ARG A 86 -12.32 2.51 13.22
CA ARG A 86 -12.83 2.13 14.54
C ARG A 86 -12.41 0.70 14.93
N LEU A 87 -12.50 -0.25 13.99
CA LEU A 87 -12.12 -1.63 14.28
C LEU A 87 -10.64 -1.72 14.66
N VAL A 88 -9.75 -1.10 13.89
CA VAL A 88 -8.29 -1.31 14.05
C VAL A 88 -7.64 -0.35 15.03
N THR A 89 -8.28 0.77 15.39
CA THR A 89 -7.73 1.74 16.36
C THR A 89 -8.36 1.60 17.75
N ALA A 90 -9.66 1.32 17.82
CA ALA A 90 -10.38 1.24 19.10
C ALA A 90 -10.65 -0.21 19.51
N SER A 91 -11.31 -0.99 18.65
CA SER A 91 -11.79 -2.32 19.04
C SER A 91 -10.69 -3.38 19.11
N ARG A 92 -9.75 -3.36 18.15
CA ARG A 92 -8.76 -4.43 17.92
C ARG A 92 -7.39 -3.84 17.49
N PRO A 93 -6.69 -3.12 18.39
CA PRO A 93 -5.45 -2.42 18.07
C PRO A 93 -4.31 -3.32 17.56
N ALA A 94 -4.32 -4.61 17.88
CA ALA A 94 -3.36 -5.58 17.35
C ALA A 94 -3.42 -5.68 15.82
N ILE A 95 -4.61 -5.60 15.23
CA ILE A 95 -4.80 -5.56 13.77
C ILE A 95 -4.20 -4.28 13.19
N GLY A 96 -4.41 -3.14 13.86
CA GLY A 96 -3.79 -1.87 13.48
C GLY A 96 -2.25 -1.96 13.44
N LEU A 97 -1.64 -2.66 14.39
CA LEU A 97 -0.19 -2.90 14.39
C LEU A 97 0.27 -3.74 13.19
N MET A 98 -0.54 -4.70 12.73
CA MET A 98 -0.21 -5.50 11.54
C MET A 98 -0.22 -4.65 10.28
N PHE A 99 -1.18 -3.72 10.13
CA PHE A 99 -1.20 -2.77 9.02
C PHE A 99 -0.05 -1.77 9.08
N LYS A 100 0.34 -1.30 10.28
CA LYS A 100 1.55 -0.46 10.46
C LYS A 100 2.82 -1.17 9.98
N LYS A 101 3.02 -2.42 10.42
CA LYS A 101 4.15 -3.24 9.95
C LYS A 101 4.13 -3.45 8.43
N THR A 102 2.95 -3.66 7.87
CA THR A 102 2.78 -3.79 6.41
C THR A 102 3.14 -2.49 5.70
N LEU A 103 2.71 -1.34 6.22
CA LEU A 103 3.06 -0.03 5.71
C LEU A 103 4.57 0.22 5.74
N ASP A 104 5.26 -0.16 6.83
CA ASP A 104 6.72 -0.09 6.92
C ASP A 104 7.43 -0.86 5.78
N VAL A 105 6.96 -2.08 5.48
CA VAL A 105 7.51 -2.89 4.38
C VAL A 105 7.25 -2.22 3.03
N LEU A 106 6.02 -1.76 2.77
CA LEU A 106 5.67 -1.17 1.47
C LEU A 106 6.35 0.18 1.22
N LEU A 107 6.61 0.97 2.26
CA LEU A 107 7.36 2.24 2.11
C LEU A 107 8.83 2.02 1.72
N GLN A 108 9.43 0.85 1.98
CA GLN A 108 10.77 0.54 1.48
C GLN A 108 10.81 0.49 -0.05
N ILE A 109 9.70 0.18 -0.71
CA ILE A 109 9.62 0.12 -2.18
C ILE A 109 9.93 1.49 -2.78
N LEU A 110 9.46 2.59 -2.18
CA LEU A 110 9.75 3.95 -2.66
C LEU A 110 11.25 4.28 -2.60
N VAL A 111 11.96 3.75 -1.60
CA VAL A 111 13.40 3.98 -1.43
C VAL A 111 14.22 3.15 -2.40
N ILE A 112 13.79 1.92 -2.67
CA ILE A 112 14.55 0.96 -3.48
C ILE A 112 14.24 1.09 -4.97
N PHE A 113 13.00 1.45 -5.31
CA PHE A 113 12.53 1.64 -6.68
C PHE A 113 12.09 3.08 -6.93
N PRO A 114 12.90 4.11 -6.61
CA PRO A 114 12.47 5.50 -6.66
C PRO A 114 12.12 5.96 -8.08
N LYS A 115 12.68 5.31 -9.12
CA LYS A 115 12.44 5.65 -10.53
C LYS A 115 11.22 4.95 -11.15
N ILE A 116 10.64 3.94 -10.49
CA ILE A 116 9.54 3.15 -11.05
C ILE A 116 8.19 3.75 -10.68
N GLU A 117 7.65 4.56 -11.58
CA GLU A 117 6.40 5.31 -11.37
C GLU A 117 5.22 4.39 -11.02
N SER A 118 5.11 3.27 -11.72
CA SER A 118 4.01 2.33 -11.54
C SER A 118 4.01 1.64 -10.16
N LEU A 119 5.16 1.58 -9.47
CA LEU A 119 5.25 1.14 -8.08
C LEU A 119 4.95 2.28 -7.12
N ARG A 120 5.48 3.48 -7.38
CA ARG A 120 5.18 4.68 -6.58
C ARG A 120 3.68 4.89 -6.47
N TYR A 121 2.96 4.89 -7.58
CA TYR A 121 1.50 5.05 -7.61
C TYR A 121 0.77 4.04 -6.72
N LYS A 122 1.18 2.76 -6.77
CA LYS A 122 0.56 1.70 -5.97
C LYS A 122 0.84 1.86 -4.48
N VAL A 123 2.07 2.22 -4.10
CA VAL A 123 2.41 2.48 -2.69
C VAL A 123 1.63 3.69 -2.19
N THR A 124 1.58 4.79 -2.96
CA THR A 124 0.80 5.98 -2.60
C THR A 124 -0.67 5.61 -2.37
N SER A 125 -1.30 4.91 -3.31
CA SER A 125 -2.69 4.43 -3.14
C SER A 125 -2.88 3.64 -1.85
N PHE A 126 -1.91 2.81 -1.46
CA PHE A 126 -1.94 2.12 -0.18
C PHE A 126 -1.79 3.05 1.02
N VAL A 127 -0.92 4.07 0.98
CA VAL A 127 -0.82 5.05 2.07
C VAL A 127 -2.14 5.80 2.26
N HIS A 128 -2.81 6.19 1.17
CA HIS A 128 -4.16 6.80 1.25
C HIS A 128 -5.15 5.87 1.96
N ARG A 129 -5.16 4.60 1.56
CA ARG A 129 -6.02 3.62 2.22
C ARG A 129 -5.68 3.46 3.71
N MET A 130 -4.41 3.60 4.09
CA MET A 130 -3.98 3.60 5.50
C MET A 130 -4.40 4.85 6.26
N VAL A 131 -4.67 6.00 5.60
CA VAL A 131 -5.34 7.13 6.25
C VAL A 131 -6.74 6.70 6.68
N ASP A 132 -7.51 6.08 5.79
CA ASP A 132 -8.88 5.62 6.11
C ASP A 132 -8.90 4.47 7.13
N THR A 133 -7.89 3.60 7.12
CA THR A 133 -7.83 2.43 8.00
C THR A 133 -7.19 2.77 9.35
N LEU A 134 -6.13 3.57 9.42
CA LEU A 134 -5.40 3.83 10.67
C LEU A 134 -5.68 5.21 11.26
N GLY A 135 -6.35 6.10 10.53
CA GLY A 135 -6.59 7.48 10.95
C GLY A 135 -5.27 8.21 11.28
N ALA A 136 -5.27 8.97 12.37
CA ALA A 136 -4.11 9.75 12.83
C ALA A 136 -2.85 8.91 13.11
N SER A 137 -2.98 7.60 13.30
CA SER A 137 -1.83 6.71 13.47
C SER A 137 -0.92 6.62 12.24
N VAL A 138 -1.36 7.11 11.09
CA VAL A 138 -0.55 7.16 9.85
C VAL A 138 0.41 8.36 9.81
N PHE A 139 0.19 9.40 10.63
CA PHE A 139 0.95 10.65 10.57
C PHE A 139 2.48 10.50 10.65
N PRO A 140 3.06 9.61 11.49
CA PRO A 140 4.51 9.41 11.53
C PRO A 140 5.12 8.92 10.20
N TYR A 141 4.31 8.35 9.32
CA TYR A 141 4.74 7.80 8.02
C TYR A 141 4.67 8.81 6.89
N LEU A 142 3.87 9.89 7.06
CA LEU A 142 3.61 10.84 5.99
C LEU A 142 4.84 11.63 5.56
N PRO A 143 5.72 12.15 6.45
CA PRO A 143 6.90 12.89 6.01
C PRO A 143 7.76 12.09 5.02
N LYS A 144 8.03 10.82 5.34
CA LYS A 144 8.82 9.92 4.48
C LYS A 144 8.11 9.62 3.15
N ALA A 145 6.79 9.41 3.17
CA ALA A 145 6.03 9.20 1.94
C ALA A 145 6.02 10.46 1.07
N LEU A 146 5.82 11.63 1.69
CA LEU A 146 5.76 12.93 1.03
C LEU A 146 7.10 13.33 0.43
N GLU A 147 8.24 13.12 1.11
CA GLU A 147 9.57 13.37 0.53
C GLU A 147 9.75 12.65 -0.81
N GLN A 148 9.36 11.38 -0.88
CA GLN A 148 9.48 10.57 -2.10
C GLN A 148 8.47 10.96 -3.17
N LEU A 149 7.31 11.48 -2.77
CA LEU A 149 6.27 11.96 -3.69
C LEU A 149 6.54 13.37 -4.22
N LEU A 150 7.14 14.24 -3.40
CA LEU A 150 7.48 15.61 -3.76
C LEU A 150 8.71 15.68 -4.67
N ALA A 151 9.67 14.76 -4.52
CA ALA A 151 10.79 14.59 -5.46
C ALA A 151 10.33 14.34 -6.92
N GLU A 152 9.07 13.91 -7.12
CA GLU A 152 8.44 13.82 -8.43
C GLU A 152 7.87 15.17 -8.91
N SER A 153 7.26 15.94 -8.00
CA SER A 153 6.63 17.22 -8.33
C SER A 153 7.63 18.26 -8.83
N GLU A 154 8.88 18.22 -8.36
CA GLU A 154 9.96 19.07 -8.88
C GLU A 154 10.44 18.64 -10.29
N ARG A 155 10.12 17.41 -10.73
CA ARG A 155 10.39 16.95 -12.11
C ARG A 155 9.26 17.27 -13.07
N LEU A 156 8.05 17.51 -12.57
CA LEU A 156 7.00 18.20 -13.31
C LEU A 156 7.37 19.69 -13.32
N ASP A 157 7.84 20.17 -14.46
CA ASP A 157 8.18 21.57 -14.68
C ASP A 157 7.09 22.51 -14.13
N LEU A 158 7.46 23.47 -13.29
CA LEU A 158 6.56 24.46 -12.66
C LEU A 158 5.88 25.40 -13.68
N SER A 159 6.14 25.19 -14.97
CA SER A 159 5.45 25.81 -16.11
C SER A 159 4.07 25.20 -16.41
N VAL A 160 3.72 24.06 -15.79
CA VAL A 160 2.41 23.43 -15.97
C VAL A 160 1.32 24.24 -15.22
N PRO A 161 0.23 24.68 -15.89
CA PRO A 161 -0.83 25.46 -15.26
C PRO A 161 -1.37 24.80 -13.99
N SER A 162 -1.66 25.61 -12.96
CA SER A 162 -2.04 25.13 -11.61
C SER A 162 -3.18 24.08 -11.58
N ASP A 163 -4.07 24.11 -12.58
CA ASP A 163 -5.17 23.15 -12.73
C ASP A 163 -4.72 21.79 -13.28
N ALA A 164 -3.74 21.78 -14.19
CA ALA A 164 -3.12 20.56 -14.70
C ALA A 164 -2.16 19.96 -13.65
N LEU A 165 -1.50 20.79 -12.84
CA LEU A 165 -0.72 20.33 -11.69
C LEU A 165 -1.63 19.68 -10.65
N ARG A 166 -2.81 20.26 -10.38
CA ARG A 166 -3.85 19.65 -9.54
C ARG A 166 -4.41 18.35 -10.12
N LEU A 167 -4.70 18.29 -11.42
CA LEU A 167 -5.19 17.06 -12.06
C LEU A 167 -4.13 15.96 -12.04
N ASN A 168 -2.86 16.29 -12.30
CA ASN A 168 -1.76 15.34 -12.22
C ASN A 168 -1.52 14.89 -10.79
N LEU A 169 -1.49 15.78 -9.81
CA LEU A 169 -1.37 15.40 -8.40
C LEU A 169 -2.60 14.62 -7.90
N CYS A 170 -3.79 14.83 -8.45
CA CYS A 170 -4.98 14.03 -8.15
C CYS A 170 -4.89 12.64 -8.82
N ASN A 171 -4.45 12.59 -10.08
CA ASN A 171 -4.21 11.36 -10.84
C ASN A 171 -3.02 10.54 -10.32
N SER A 172 -2.01 11.19 -9.72
CA SER A 172 -0.86 10.60 -9.04
C SER A 172 -1.16 10.24 -7.57
N GLY A 173 -2.36 10.59 -7.08
CA GLY A 173 -2.77 10.35 -5.70
C GLY A 173 -1.93 11.12 -4.68
N ILE A 174 -1.40 12.30 -4.98
CA ILE A 174 -0.63 13.13 -4.03
C ILE A 174 -1.52 14.19 -3.37
N LEU A 175 -2.53 14.68 -4.08
CA LEU A 175 -3.56 15.60 -3.56
C LEU A 175 -4.93 14.92 -3.56
N CYS A 176 -5.15 13.97 -2.66
CA CYS A 176 -6.52 13.66 -2.27
C CYS A 176 -6.86 14.55 -1.06
N TYR A 177 -8.01 15.21 -1.08
CA TYR A 177 -8.48 16.17 -0.06
C TYR A 177 -8.53 15.60 1.37
N SER A 178 -8.30 14.30 1.56
CA SER A 178 -8.19 13.61 2.85
C SER A 178 -6.91 13.94 3.64
N TRP A 179 -5.89 14.55 3.04
CA TRP A 179 -4.59 14.79 3.71
C TRP A 179 -4.47 16.15 4.41
N ILE A 180 -5.42 17.07 4.17
CA ILE A 180 -5.35 18.48 4.60
C ILE A 180 -6.54 18.84 5.51
N ARG A 181 -7.04 17.88 6.29
CA ARG A 181 -8.06 18.16 7.31
C ARG A 181 -7.61 17.76 8.69
#